data_AF-A0A8T3TXL0-F1
#
_entry.id   AF-A0A8T3TXL0-F1
#
_cell.length_a   1.000
_cell.length_b   1.000
_cell.length_c   1.000
_cell.angle_alpha   90.00
_cell.angle_beta   90.00
_cell.angle_gamma   90.00
#
_symmetry.space_group_name_H-M   'P 1'
#
loop_
_entity.id
_entity.type
_entity.pdbx_description
1 polymer ?
#
loop_
_entity_poly.entity_id
_entity_poly.type
_entity_poly.pdbx_seq_one_letter_code
_entity_poly.pdbx_strand_id
1 'polypeptide(L)'
;MNLHHLGAAPRIEVEFPLEGWTFEAEFAPAGEDCPRRHVVAVEQTGDHTYVVEPAGLAATYDVTLFGRGNGDLFVTFRWTTPTNGPMPMPHARLAVLADHDGAVDSYGVELELADLAATPESATAEVTVTAANGESVTFAPNLAPGCMAEGTLYWDGPDQPGLDAAALGPGPFSYDVVITLDGVEYTATALWPDDEIEGNEPSVSLDFTPPLPSLP
;
A
#
# COMPACT_ATOMS: atom_id res chain seq x y z
N MET A 1 14.86 -9.26 -22.21
CA MET A 1 13.93 -10.40 -22.37
C MET A 1 12.81 -9.93 -23.27
N ASN A 2 12.53 -10.58 -24.41
CA ASN A 2 11.39 -10.20 -25.25
C ASN A 2 10.13 -10.84 -24.65
N LEU A 3 9.21 -10.03 -24.14
CA LEU A 3 7.93 -10.52 -23.64
C LEU A 3 7.01 -10.90 -24.82
N HIS A 4 6.31 -12.02 -24.70
CA HIS A 4 5.27 -12.37 -25.67
C HIS A 4 4.05 -11.48 -25.43
N HIS A 5 3.56 -10.83 -26.49
CA HIS A 5 2.37 -9.98 -26.44
C HIS A 5 1.14 -10.82 -26.78
N LEU A 6 0.22 -10.98 -25.83
CA LEU A 6 -0.97 -11.84 -26.00
C LEU A 6 -2.14 -11.14 -26.71
N GLY A 7 -2.05 -9.82 -26.90
CA GLY A 7 -3.05 -9.02 -27.62
C GLY A 7 -4.05 -8.39 -26.65
N ALA A 8 -5.30 -8.24 -27.10
CA ALA A 8 -6.38 -7.58 -26.36
C ALA A 8 -7.50 -8.56 -25.97
N ALA A 9 -7.14 -9.77 -25.56
CA ALA A 9 -8.11 -10.74 -25.04
C ALA A 9 -8.82 -10.16 -23.81
N PRO A 10 -10.14 -10.40 -23.64
CA PRO A 10 -10.89 -9.88 -22.49
C PRO A 10 -10.46 -10.52 -21.16
N ARG A 11 -9.90 -11.74 -21.22
CA ARG A 11 -9.35 -12.49 -20.08
C ARG A 11 -8.28 -13.46 -20.59
N ILE A 12 -7.45 -13.97 -19.69
CA ILE A 12 -6.46 -15.02 -19.99
C ILE A 12 -6.85 -16.30 -19.25
N GLU A 13 -6.96 -17.40 -19.99
CA GLU A 13 -7.16 -18.74 -19.43
C GLU A 13 -5.80 -19.45 -19.33
N VAL A 14 -5.53 -20.02 -18.16
CA VAL A 14 -4.29 -20.72 -17.84
C VAL A 14 -4.63 -22.13 -17.41
N GLU A 15 -3.97 -23.12 -17.99
CA GLU A 15 -4.08 -24.51 -17.56
C GLU A 15 -2.85 -24.91 -16.73
N PHE A 16 -3.08 -25.46 -15.54
CA PHE A 16 -2.01 -25.98 -14.70
C PHE A 16 -2.41 -27.32 -14.06
N PRO A 17 -1.70 -28.43 -14.37
CA PRO A 17 -2.17 -29.78 -14.11
C PRO A 17 -1.96 -30.26 -12.67
N LEU A 18 -1.24 -29.51 -11.82
CA LEU A 18 -1.00 -29.92 -10.45
C LEU A 18 -2.07 -29.37 -9.51
N GLU A 19 -2.58 -30.24 -8.64
CA GLU A 19 -3.56 -29.90 -7.63
C GLU A 19 -2.93 -29.14 -6.45
N GLY A 20 -3.76 -28.37 -5.74
CA GLY A 20 -3.35 -27.67 -4.51
C GLY A 20 -2.47 -26.44 -4.76
N TRP A 21 -2.43 -25.93 -5.99
CA TRP A 21 -1.73 -24.70 -6.33
C TRP A 21 -2.67 -23.50 -6.27
N THR A 22 -2.14 -22.36 -5.84
CA THR A 22 -2.83 -21.06 -5.86
C THR A 22 -2.06 -20.10 -6.74
N PHE A 23 -2.79 -19.18 -7.39
CA PHE A 23 -2.21 -18.22 -8.31
C PHE A 23 -2.62 -16.78 -8.00
N GLU A 24 -1.71 -15.87 -8.25
CA GLU A 24 -1.94 -14.42 -8.25
C GLU A 24 -1.33 -13.80 -9.52
N ALA A 25 -1.93 -12.72 -10.00
CA ALA A 25 -1.42 -11.96 -11.13
C ALA A 25 -1.06 -10.55 -10.68
N GLU A 26 0.19 -10.16 -10.90
CA GLU A 26 0.66 -8.80 -10.74
C GLU A 26 0.61 -8.08 -12.08
N PHE A 27 -0.03 -6.92 -12.12
CA PHE A 27 -0.13 -6.05 -13.29
C PHE A 27 0.72 -4.81 -13.06
N ALA A 28 1.75 -4.62 -13.88
CA ALA A 28 2.55 -3.40 -13.93
C ALA A 28 2.40 -2.73 -15.30
N PRO A 29 1.97 -1.45 -15.39
CA PRO A 29 1.94 -0.73 -16.66
C PRO A 29 3.25 -0.84 -17.43
N ALA A 30 3.14 -1.15 -18.72
CA ALA A 30 4.30 -1.45 -19.55
C ALA A 30 5.11 -0.18 -19.85
N GLY A 31 6.40 -0.21 -19.52
CA GLY A 31 7.35 0.86 -19.86
C GLY A 31 7.44 1.98 -18.82
N GLU A 32 6.84 1.80 -17.64
CA GLU A 32 7.00 2.71 -16.50
C GLU A 32 8.15 2.26 -15.60
N ASP A 33 8.91 3.23 -15.06
CA ASP A 33 10.05 2.95 -14.17
C ASP A 33 9.58 2.59 -12.75
N CYS A 34 8.54 3.26 -12.25
CA CYS A 34 7.89 2.98 -10.96
C CYS A 34 6.38 2.81 -11.15
N PRO A 35 5.97 1.68 -11.77
CA PRO A 35 4.57 1.43 -12.05
C PRO A 35 3.75 1.28 -10.77
N ARG A 36 2.51 1.77 -10.79
CA ARG A 36 1.48 1.24 -9.89
C ARG A 36 1.26 -0.23 -10.21
N ARG A 37 1.40 -1.08 -9.19
CA ARG A 37 1.20 -2.52 -9.32
C ARG A 37 -0.18 -2.90 -8.78
N HIS A 38 -0.89 -3.75 -9.50
CA HIS A 38 -2.12 -4.38 -9.00
C HIS A 38 -1.90 -5.87 -8.86
N VAL A 39 -2.04 -6.39 -7.65
CA VAL A 39 -2.01 -7.83 -7.39
C VAL A 39 -3.44 -8.30 -7.22
N VAL A 40 -3.86 -9.25 -8.04
CA VAL A 40 -5.19 -9.86 -7.96
C VAL A 40 -5.07 -11.37 -7.82
N ALA A 41 -5.96 -11.95 -7.01
CA ALA A 41 -6.11 -13.39 -6.96
C ALA A 41 -6.59 -13.91 -8.32
N VAL A 42 -6.06 -15.06 -8.74
CA VAL A 42 -6.47 -15.72 -9.98
C VAL A 42 -7.46 -16.82 -9.62
N GLU A 43 -8.66 -16.75 -10.20
CA GLU A 43 -9.75 -17.66 -9.87
C GLU A 43 -9.56 -19.02 -10.55
N GLN A 44 -9.67 -20.11 -9.79
CA GLN A 44 -9.77 -21.45 -10.34
C GLN A 44 -11.22 -21.73 -10.77
N THR A 45 -11.45 -21.90 -12.06
CA THR A 45 -12.78 -22.12 -12.64
C THR A 45 -13.05 -23.57 -13.06
N GLY A 46 -12.02 -24.43 -13.04
CA GLY A 46 -12.12 -25.87 -13.28
C GLY A 46 -10.95 -26.63 -12.67
N ASP A 47 -10.96 -27.97 -12.78
CA ASP A 47 -9.99 -28.86 -12.11
C ASP A 47 -8.52 -28.45 -12.30
N HIS A 48 -8.19 -27.89 -13.47
CA HIS A 48 -6.84 -27.42 -13.81
C HIS A 48 -6.86 -26.08 -14.54
N THR A 49 -7.97 -25.33 -14.45
CA THR A 49 -8.18 -24.12 -15.24
C THR A 49 -8.31 -22.91 -14.32
N TYR A 50 -7.53 -21.89 -14.64
CA TYR A 50 -7.42 -20.64 -13.91
C TYR A 50 -7.71 -19.47 -14.85
N VAL A 51 -8.39 -18.44 -14.35
CA VAL A 51 -8.76 -17.26 -15.13
C VAL A 51 -8.13 -16.03 -14.51
N VAL A 52 -7.36 -15.32 -15.34
CA VAL A 52 -6.85 -13.98 -15.03
C VAL A 52 -7.78 -12.97 -15.68
N GLU A 53 -8.52 -12.26 -14.84
CA GLU A 53 -9.35 -11.12 -15.25
C GLU A 53 -8.50 -9.82 -15.27
N PRO A 54 -8.88 -8.80 -16.07
CA PRO A 54 -8.23 -7.51 -16.03
C PRO A 54 -8.21 -6.88 -14.63
N ALA A 55 -7.13 -6.19 -14.31
CA ALA A 55 -6.99 -5.34 -13.12
C ALA A 55 -6.49 -3.95 -13.53
N GLY A 56 -6.80 -2.93 -12.74
CA GLY A 56 -6.40 -1.56 -13.07
C GLY A 56 -7.18 -0.96 -14.24
N LEU A 57 -6.63 0.10 -14.84
CA LEU A 57 -7.23 0.77 -16.01
C LEU A 57 -7.11 -0.11 -17.25
N ALA A 58 -7.93 0.14 -18.28
CA ALA A 58 -7.70 -0.42 -19.60
C ALA A 58 -6.39 0.12 -20.19
N ALA A 59 -5.34 -0.68 -20.20
CA ALA A 59 -4.00 -0.27 -20.63
C ALA A 59 -3.17 -1.48 -21.08
N THR A 60 -1.89 -1.26 -21.35
CA THR A 60 -0.95 -2.35 -21.63
C THR A 60 -0.09 -2.61 -20.41
N TYR A 61 -0.07 -3.86 -19.96
CA TYR A 61 0.60 -4.31 -18.75
C TYR A 61 1.65 -5.36 -19.08
N ASP A 62 2.74 -5.33 -18.33
CA ASP A 62 3.58 -6.50 -18.09
C ASP A 62 2.97 -7.25 -16.89
N VAL A 63 2.36 -8.40 -17.18
CA VAL A 63 1.62 -9.20 -16.21
C VAL A 63 2.50 -10.35 -15.78
N THR A 64 2.75 -10.46 -14.48
CA THR A 64 3.45 -11.60 -13.88
C THR A 64 2.47 -12.48 -13.14
N LEU A 65 2.27 -13.69 -13.65
CA LEU A 65 1.49 -14.73 -12.99
C LEU A 65 2.42 -15.52 -12.06
N PHE A 66 2.13 -15.49 -10.76
CA PHE A 66 2.85 -16.26 -9.74
C PHE A 66 1.99 -17.43 -9.28
N GLY A 67 2.57 -18.62 -9.23
CA GLY A 67 1.94 -19.83 -8.71
C GLY A 67 2.71 -20.36 -7.51
N ARG A 68 1.97 -20.76 -6.47
CA ARG A 68 2.54 -21.37 -5.24
C ARG A 68 1.88 -22.72 -4.95
N GLY A 69 2.70 -23.70 -4.56
CA GLY A 69 2.29 -25.05 -4.18
C GLY A 69 3.45 -25.82 -3.53
N ASN A 70 3.83 -26.98 -4.06
CA ASN A 70 5.05 -27.71 -3.64
C ASN A 70 6.35 -27.12 -4.21
N GLY A 71 6.39 -25.79 -4.32
CA GLY A 71 7.38 -24.99 -5.03
C GLY A 71 6.71 -23.74 -5.60
N ASP A 72 7.51 -22.90 -6.24
CA ASP A 72 7.05 -21.65 -6.84
C ASP A 72 7.31 -21.64 -8.34
N LEU A 73 6.43 -20.99 -9.10
CA LEU A 73 6.64 -20.68 -10.51
C LEU A 73 6.17 -19.26 -10.81
N PHE A 74 6.77 -18.66 -11.83
CA PHE A 74 6.29 -17.39 -12.36
C PHE A 74 6.50 -17.29 -13.86
N VAL A 75 5.60 -16.57 -14.52
CA VAL A 75 5.73 -16.21 -15.93
C VAL A 75 5.29 -14.77 -16.14
N THR A 76 6.07 -14.01 -16.91
CA THR A 76 5.74 -12.64 -17.29
C THR A 76 5.40 -12.58 -18.77
N PHE A 77 4.29 -11.95 -19.11
CA PHE A 77 3.85 -11.72 -20.48
C PHE A 77 3.25 -10.31 -20.61
N ARG A 78 3.15 -9.82 -21.85
CA ARG A 78 2.53 -8.53 -22.13
C ARG A 78 1.08 -8.71 -22.54
N TRP A 79 0.18 -7.97 -21.91
CA TRP A 79 -1.26 -8.03 -22.18
C TRP A 79 -1.86 -6.62 -22.24
N THR A 80 -2.65 -6.35 -23.26
CA THR A 80 -3.49 -5.14 -23.32
C THR A 80 -4.87 -5.47 -22.79
N THR A 81 -5.23 -4.95 -21.62
CA THR A 81 -6.57 -5.14 -21.05
C THR A 81 -7.57 -4.25 -21.80
N PRO A 82 -8.67 -4.80 -22.35
CA PRO A 82 -9.61 -4.00 -23.15
C PRO A 82 -10.60 -3.19 -22.28
N THR A 83 -10.68 -3.49 -20.99
CA THR A 83 -11.61 -2.89 -20.04
C THR A 83 -10.93 -2.65 -18.69
N ASN A 84 -11.42 -1.68 -17.94
CA ASN A 84 -11.01 -1.49 -16.54
C ASN A 84 -11.39 -2.72 -15.72
N GLY A 85 -10.54 -3.07 -14.77
CA GLY A 85 -10.78 -4.07 -13.74
C GLY A 85 -10.96 -3.45 -12.36
N PRO A 86 -10.97 -4.27 -11.30
CA PRO A 86 -10.96 -3.79 -9.92
C PRO A 86 -9.77 -2.85 -9.66
N MET A 87 -10.03 -1.80 -8.87
CA MET A 87 -9.04 -0.83 -8.41
C MET A 87 -8.86 -0.96 -6.89
N PRO A 88 -7.63 -0.89 -6.38
CA PRO A 88 -7.44 -0.75 -4.94
C PRO A 88 -8.00 0.59 -4.48
N MET A 89 -8.59 0.58 -3.28
CA MET A 89 -8.96 1.82 -2.60
C MET A 89 -7.69 2.47 -2.03
N PRO A 90 -7.60 3.82 -2.04
CA PRO A 90 -6.55 4.49 -1.32
C PRO A 90 -6.51 4.06 0.14
N HIS A 91 -5.32 3.85 0.65
CA HIS A 91 -5.10 3.48 2.04
C HIS A 91 -3.88 4.18 2.59
N ALA A 92 -3.82 4.23 3.92
CA ALA A 92 -2.80 4.94 4.63
C ALA A 92 -2.39 4.21 5.91
N ARG A 93 -1.11 4.30 6.27
CA ARG A 93 -0.58 3.74 7.50
C ARG A 93 0.48 4.65 8.12
N LEU A 94 0.58 4.59 9.44
CA LEU A 94 1.55 5.33 10.23
C LEU A 94 2.24 4.41 11.24
N ALA A 95 3.56 4.51 11.31
CA ALA A 95 4.37 3.89 12.36
C ALA A 95 5.18 4.99 13.07
N VAL A 96 5.07 5.06 14.39
CA VAL A 96 5.86 6.01 15.22
C VAL A 96 6.40 5.30 16.45
N LEU A 97 5.50 4.71 17.23
CA LEU A 97 5.83 3.95 18.44
C LEU A 97 5.94 2.47 18.11
N ALA A 98 6.72 1.75 18.90
CA ALA A 98 6.85 0.29 18.84
C ALA A 98 6.95 -0.29 20.25
N ASP A 99 6.57 -1.55 20.41
CA ASP A 99 6.83 -2.33 21.62
C ASP A 99 7.30 -3.73 21.22
N HIS A 100 8.61 -3.99 21.40
CA HIS A 100 9.20 -5.29 21.05
C HIS A 100 9.47 -6.17 22.28
N ASP A 101 9.67 -5.57 23.46
CA ASP A 101 10.14 -6.25 24.67
C ASP A 101 9.34 -5.91 25.94
N GLY A 102 8.16 -5.32 25.77
CA GLY A 102 7.28 -4.82 26.84
C GLY A 102 7.60 -3.37 27.24
N ALA A 103 8.48 -2.69 26.51
CA ALA A 103 8.80 -1.28 26.68
C ALA A 103 8.52 -0.50 25.39
N VAL A 104 7.83 0.63 25.54
CA VAL A 104 7.55 1.55 24.44
C VAL A 104 8.86 2.20 23.99
N ASP A 105 9.13 2.15 22.69
CA ASP A 105 10.26 2.79 22.02
C ASP A 105 9.82 3.31 20.63
N SER A 106 10.75 3.79 19.81
CA SER A 106 10.52 4.17 18.43
C SER A 106 11.71 3.80 17.53
N TYR A 107 11.43 3.26 16.35
CA TYR A 107 12.44 3.02 15.31
C TYR A 107 12.55 4.17 14.30
N GLY A 108 11.75 5.23 14.47
CA GLY A 108 11.59 6.30 13.51
C GLY A 108 10.13 6.62 13.26
N VAL A 109 9.88 7.49 12.28
CA VAL A 109 8.54 7.83 11.82
C VAL A 109 8.40 7.37 10.38
N GLU A 110 7.36 6.59 10.10
CA GLU A 110 7.00 6.17 8.75
C GLU A 110 5.53 6.50 8.50
N LEU A 111 5.23 7.27 7.45
CA LEU A 111 3.86 7.53 7.00
C LEU A 111 3.77 7.19 5.52
N GLU A 112 2.77 6.41 5.13
CA GLU A 112 2.53 6.04 3.74
C GLU A 112 1.09 6.34 3.34
N LEU A 113 0.92 6.96 2.17
CA LEU A 113 -0.32 6.94 1.40
C LEU A 113 -0.08 6.13 0.15
N ALA A 114 -0.97 5.21 -0.19
CA ALA A 114 -0.90 4.42 -1.40
C ALA A 114 -2.24 4.41 -2.15
N ASP A 115 -2.18 4.05 -3.44
CA ASP A 115 -3.33 3.90 -4.32
C ASP A 115 -4.22 5.15 -4.51
N LEU A 116 -3.65 6.35 -4.30
CA LEU A 116 -4.34 7.61 -4.60
C LEU A 116 -4.77 7.68 -6.08
N ALA A 117 -5.75 8.52 -6.42
CA ALA A 117 -6.20 8.71 -7.80
C ALA A 117 -5.06 9.11 -8.76
N ALA A 118 -4.11 9.90 -8.25
CA ALA A 118 -2.89 10.31 -8.93
C ALA A 118 -1.83 10.72 -7.89
N THR A 119 -0.57 10.85 -8.30
CA THR A 119 0.44 11.50 -7.46
C THR A 119 0.18 13.01 -7.42
N PRO A 120 -0.01 13.61 -6.23
CA PRO A 120 -0.27 15.04 -6.12
C PRO A 120 0.97 15.87 -6.47
N GLU A 121 0.76 17.12 -6.91
CA GLU A 121 1.85 18.05 -7.22
C GLU A 121 2.51 18.60 -5.94
N SER A 122 1.75 18.66 -4.85
CA SER A 122 2.21 19.10 -3.54
C SER A 122 1.60 18.28 -2.41
N ALA A 123 2.43 17.91 -1.43
CA ALA A 123 2.01 17.13 -0.29
C ALA A 123 2.78 17.53 0.98
N THR A 124 2.06 17.74 2.08
CA THR A 124 2.63 17.96 3.42
C THR A 124 1.87 17.15 4.46
N ALA A 125 2.54 16.77 5.54
CA ALA A 125 1.93 16.06 6.66
C ALA A 125 2.35 16.70 7.99
N GLU A 126 1.46 16.65 8.97
CA GLU A 126 1.71 16.95 10.38
C GLU A 126 1.11 15.82 11.22
N VAL A 127 1.89 15.34 12.19
CA VAL A 127 1.51 14.26 13.11
C VAL A 127 1.61 14.78 14.52
N THR A 128 0.56 14.57 15.31
CA THR A 128 0.56 14.78 16.75
C THR A 128 0.39 13.45 17.45
N VAL A 129 1.31 13.13 18.36
CA VAL A 129 1.21 11.97 19.25
C VAL A 129 0.89 12.46 20.65
N THR A 130 -0.14 11.88 21.28
CA THR A 130 -0.55 12.21 22.64
C THR A 130 -0.57 10.95 23.51
N ALA A 131 0.13 10.98 24.64
CA ALA A 131 0.13 9.89 25.61
C ALA A 131 -1.10 9.95 26.53
N ALA A 132 -1.37 8.86 27.27
CA ALA A 132 -2.53 8.78 28.16
C ALA A 132 -2.55 9.82 29.30
N ASN A 133 -1.40 10.40 29.64
CA ASN A 133 -1.28 11.50 30.59
C ASN A 133 -1.65 12.88 30.01
N GLY A 134 -1.92 12.95 28.70
CA GLY A 134 -2.26 14.18 27.97
C GLY A 134 -1.05 14.99 27.49
N GLU A 135 0.18 14.53 27.69
CA GLU A 135 1.36 15.13 27.08
C GLU A 135 1.44 14.77 25.60
N SER A 136 1.91 15.69 24.77
CA SER A 136 1.92 15.53 23.32
C SER A 136 3.17 16.07 22.66
N VAL A 137 3.53 15.49 21.52
CA VAL A 137 4.53 16.02 20.58
C VAL A 137 3.91 16.14 19.20
N THR A 138 4.16 17.26 18.52
CA THR A 138 3.72 17.51 17.15
C THR A 138 4.94 17.72 16.26
N PHE A 139 4.96 17.10 15.09
CA PHE A 139 6.05 17.21 14.14
C PHE A 139 5.56 17.03 12.69
N ALA A 140 6.37 17.49 11.74
CA ALA A 140 6.13 17.27 10.32
C ALA A 140 7.15 16.24 9.80
N PRO A 141 6.72 15.07 9.30
CA PRO A 141 7.65 14.10 8.74
C PRO A 141 8.19 14.54 7.39
N ASN A 142 9.35 14.01 6.97
CA ASN A 142 9.97 14.44 5.72
C ASN A 142 9.46 13.62 4.56
N LEU A 143 8.97 14.27 3.50
CA LEU A 143 8.60 13.54 2.28
C LEU A 143 9.85 12.87 1.70
N ALA A 144 9.79 11.55 1.56
CA ALA A 144 10.93 10.77 1.12
C ALA A 144 11.20 11.02 -0.38
N PRO A 145 12.47 11.27 -0.77
CA PRO A 145 12.82 11.35 -2.17
C PRO A 145 12.86 9.94 -2.76
N GLY A 146 12.40 9.79 -3.98
CA GLY A 146 12.51 8.50 -4.66
C GLY A 146 11.49 8.33 -5.76
N CYS A 147 11.69 7.25 -6.50
CA CYS A 147 10.74 6.80 -7.49
C CYS A 147 9.75 5.88 -6.76
N MET A 148 8.51 6.36 -6.60
CA MET A 148 7.40 5.63 -5.99
C MET A 148 6.38 5.26 -7.05
N ALA A 149 5.56 4.24 -6.78
CA ALA A 149 4.42 3.94 -7.60
C ALA A 149 3.53 5.18 -7.77
N GLU A 150 2.90 5.34 -8.93
CA GLU A 150 1.93 6.43 -9.13
C GLU A 150 0.84 6.37 -8.03
N GLY A 151 0.54 7.52 -7.41
CA GLY A 151 -0.39 7.63 -6.30
C GLY A 151 0.13 7.13 -4.95
N THR A 152 1.44 6.88 -4.83
CA THR A 152 2.10 6.57 -3.56
C THR A 152 2.93 7.76 -3.08
N LEU A 153 2.77 8.10 -1.80
CA LEU A 153 3.61 9.05 -1.08
C LEU A 153 4.13 8.37 0.18
N TYR A 154 5.40 8.61 0.48
CA TYR A 154 6.05 8.09 1.67
C TYR A 154 6.76 9.22 2.39
N TRP A 155 6.56 9.32 3.70
CA TRP A 155 7.32 10.21 4.56
C TRP A 155 8.11 9.39 5.56
N ASP A 156 9.33 9.85 5.84
CA ASP A 156 10.28 9.23 6.74
C ASP A 156 10.89 10.27 7.69
N GLY A 157 11.08 9.85 8.93
CA GLY A 157 11.62 10.64 10.01
C GLY A 157 10.83 11.93 10.28
N PRO A 158 11.41 12.88 11.03
CA PRO A 158 12.67 12.73 11.74
C PRO A 158 12.56 11.67 12.86
N ASP A 159 13.65 10.97 13.15
CA ASP A 159 13.67 9.89 14.16
C ASP A 159 13.45 10.43 15.58
N GLN A 160 14.00 11.61 15.87
CA GLN A 160 13.95 12.19 17.22
C GLN A 160 12.52 12.41 17.73
N PRO A 161 11.57 12.98 16.95
CA PRO A 161 10.17 13.03 17.35
C PRO A 161 9.54 11.68 17.73
N GLY A 162 9.95 10.57 17.10
CA GLY A 162 9.49 9.23 17.49
C GLY A 162 10.00 8.85 18.89
N LEU A 163 11.28 9.10 19.17
CA LEU A 163 11.87 8.90 20.50
C LEU A 163 11.25 9.84 21.55
N ASP A 164 10.98 11.09 21.18
CA ASP A 164 10.33 12.08 22.06
C ASP A 164 8.89 11.65 22.38
N ALA A 165 8.17 11.10 21.39
CA ALA A 165 6.84 10.54 21.59
C ALA A 165 6.85 9.34 22.55
N ALA A 166 7.80 8.41 22.40
CA ALA A 166 7.97 7.28 23.30
C ALA A 166 8.30 7.70 24.74
N ALA A 167 8.93 8.87 24.92
CA ALA A 167 9.29 9.44 26.21
C ALA A 167 8.14 10.22 26.91
N LEU A 168 6.99 10.44 26.26
CA LEU A 168 5.86 11.21 26.83
C LEU A 168 5.24 10.55 28.07
N GLY A 169 5.36 9.23 28.21
CA GLY A 169 4.82 8.48 29.34
C GLY A 169 4.24 7.13 28.93
N PRO A 170 3.49 6.47 29.82
CA PRO A 170 2.85 5.21 29.51
C PRO A 170 1.69 5.40 28.51
N GLY A 171 1.49 4.40 27.65
CA GLY A 171 0.35 4.33 26.74
C GLY A 171 -1.00 4.09 27.44
N PRO A 172 -2.10 4.00 26.65
CA PRO A 172 -2.14 4.05 25.18
C PRO A 172 -1.82 5.44 24.63
N PHE A 173 -1.56 5.51 23.33
CA PHE A 173 -1.26 6.75 22.62
C PHE A 173 -2.31 6.99 21.54
N SER A 174 -2.68 8.25 21.33
CA SER A 174 -3.47 8.67 20.18
C SER A 174 -2.61 9.41 19.17
N TYR A 175 -2.91 9.20 17.90
CA TYR A 175 -2.35 9.94 16.78
C TYR A 175 -3.43 10.81 16.16
N ASP A 176 -3.10 12.08 15.94
CA ASP A 176 -3.85 12.99 15.09
C ASP A 176 -2.96 13.32 13.88
N VAL A 177 -3.44 13.01 12.67
CA VAL A 177 -2.68 13.15 11.42
C VAL A 177 -3.41 14.09 10.50
N VAL A 178 -2.72 15.15 10.07
CA VAL A 178 -3.22 16.10 9.07
C VAL A 178 -2.34 16.00 7.84
N ILE A 179 -2.94 15.73 6.69
CA ILE A 179 -2.27 15.74 5.39
C ILE A 179 -2.91 16.80 4.53
N THR A 180 -2.09 17.57 3.80
CA THR A 180 -2.56 18.46 2.75
C THR A 180 -2.06 17.95 1.40
N LEU A 181 -2.99 17.62 0.49
CA LEU A 181 -2.70 17.21 -0.88
C LEU A 181 -3.26 18.27 -1.83
N ASP A 182 -2.41 18.91 -2.63
CA ASP A 182 -2.80 19.95 -3.59
C ASP A 182 -3.70 21.05 -2.99
N GLY A 183 -3.40 21.41 -1.74
CA GLY A 183 -4.12 22.45 -0.98
C GLY A 183 -5.43 21.98 -0.33
N VAL A 184 -5.79 20.70 -0.42
CA VAL A 184 -6.93 20.10 0.27
C VAL A 184 -6.45 19.38 1.53
N GLU A 185 -7.06 19.70 2.67
CA GLU A 185 -6.74 19.09 3.97
C GLU A 185 -7.55 17.81 4.21
N TYR A 186 -6.88 16.80 4.76
CA TYR A 186 -7.39 15.49 5.13
C TYR A 186 -6.93 15.20 6.56
N THR A 187 -7.85 14.77 7.42
CA THR A 187 -7.54 14.45 8.82
C THR A 187 -7.86 13.00 9.15
N ALA A 188 -6.98 12.32 9.87
CA ALA A 188 -7.19 10.97 10.40
C ALA A 188 -6.79 10.91 11.87
N THR A 189 -7.38 9.96 12.61
CA THR A 189 -6.98 9.64 13.98
C THR A 189 -6.82 8.14 14.14
N ALA A 190 -5.88 7.72 14.99
CA ALA A 190 -5.69 6.32 15.35
C ALA A 190 -5.23 6.17 16.80
N LEU A 191 -5.37 4.97 17.36
CA LEU A 191 -4.93 4.59 18.70
C LEU A 191 -3.86 3.51 18.58
N TRP A 192 -2.74 3.70 19.27
CA TRP A 192 -1.69 2.69 19.37
C TRP A 192 -1.61 2.14 20.80
N PRO A 193 -1.57 0.81 20.98
CA PRO A 193 -1.48 -0.24 19.95
C PRO A 193 -2.84 -0.77 19.43
N ASP A 194 -3.97 -0.22 19.88
CA ASP A 194 -5.30 -0.80 19.61
C ASP A 194 -5.66 -0.90 18.10
N ASP A 195 -5.15 0.01 17.27
CA ASP A 195 -5.39 0.07 15.82
C ASP A 195 -4.18 -0.45 15.00
N GLU A 196 -3.26 -1.20 15.61
CA GLU A 196 -2.18 -1.86 14.87
C GLU A 196 -2.72 -2.80 13.79
N ILE A 197 -2.07 -2.77 12.63
CA ILE A 197 -2.36 -3.65 11.51
C ILE A 197 -1.71 -5.01 11.79
N GLU A 198 -2.52 -6.04 11.98
CA GLU A 198 -2.05 -7.41 12.24
C GLU A 198 -1.08 -7.87 11.14
N GLY A 199 0.15 -8.26 11.54
CA GLY A 199 1.21 -8.70 10.62
C GLY A 199 1.96 -7.55 9.94
N ASN A 200 1.69 -6.30 10.29
CA ASN A 200 2.44 -5.12 9.89
C ASN A 200 2.78 -4.19 11.07
N GLU A 201 2.90 -4.76 12.26
CA GLU A 201 3.28 -4.04 13.47
C GLU A 201 4.65 -3.33 13.27
N PRO A 202 4.81 -2.08 13.74
CA PRO A 202 3.89 -1.35 14.63
C PRO A 202 2.97 -0.35 13.90
N SER A 203 2.71 -0.58 12.61
CA SER A 203 1.92 0.36 11.80
C SER A 203 0.46 0.34 12.23
N VAL A 204 -0.18 1.50 12.35
CA VAL A 204 -1.64 1.64 12.50
C VAL A 204 -2.28 2.05 11.18
N SER A 205 -3.53 1.68 10.97
CA SER A 205 -4.31 2.15 9.82
C SER A 205 -4.84 3.57 10.03
N LEU A 206 -4.91 4.36 8.96
CA LEU A 206 -5.44 5.72 9.00
C LEU A 206 -6.65 5.89 8.06
N ASP A 207 -7.80 6.19 8.63
CA ASP A 207 -9.02 6.54 7.88
C ASP A 207 -9.19 8.06 7.81
N PHE A 208 -8.94 8.63 6.65
CA PHE A 208 -9.00 10.08 6.43
C PHE A 208 -10.41 10.62 6.17
N THR A 209 -10.67 11.81 6.69
CA THR A 209 -11.85 12.64 6.39
C THR A 209 -11.40 13.98 5.79
N PRO A 210 -11.89 14.38 4.60
CA PRO A 210 -12.70 13.58 3.67
C PRO A 210 -11.96 12.31 3.18
N PRO A 211 -12.63 11.34 2.55
CA PRO A 211 -11.94 10.18 1.98
C PRO A 211 -10.86 10.61 0.98
N LEU A 212 -9.73 9.90 0.98
CA LEU A 212 -8.64 10.14 0.03
C LEU A 212 -9.12 9.97 -1.43
N PRO A 213 -8.58 10.75 -2.39
CA PRO A 213 -8.97 10.62 -3.80
C PRO A 213 -8.68 9.22 -4.33
N SER A 214 -9.71 8.52 -4.82
CA SER A 214 -9.58 7.20 -5.44
C SER A 214 -9.68 7.27 -6.96
N LEU A 215 -9.15 6.25 -7.65
CA LEU A 215 -9.50 6.04 -9.05
C LEU A 215 -11.02 5.75 -9.18
N PRO A 216 -11.63 6.15 -10.31
CA PRO A 216 -13.05 5.92 -10.59
C PRO A 216 -13.38 4.47 -10.95
#